data_AF-A0A6H9L863-F1
#
_entry.id   AF-A0A6H9L863-F1
#
_cell.length_a   1.000
_cell.length_b   1.000
_cell.length_c   1.000
_cell.angle_alpha   90.00
_cell.angle_beta   90.00
_cell.angle_gamma   90.00
#
_symmetry.space_group_name_H-M   'P 1'
#
loop_
_entity.id
_entity.type
_entity.pdbx_description
1 polymer ?
#
loop_
_entity_poly.entity_id
_entity_poly.type
_entity_poly.pdbx_seq_one_letter_code
_entity_poly.pdbx_strand_id
1 'polypeptide(L)'
;MYCQKCGQKTTRKTKFCTSCGAGLVQPNQNVKSKKTRINKPFATHLSVLIFGSVLAIATVYLVTNKVEPEKNTNTLSIRSRAVLEIAKKFDCLCGNCDHPLEECECTHKNGAVDVKSFIAQKLAEGHLDKHVTEMVQNQYGGRKGKLVFPADSVKILKG
;
A
#
# COMPACT_ATOMS: atom_id res chain seq x y z
N MET A 1 23.51 -7.12 -13.90
CA MET A 1 22.94 -6.46 -12.69
C MET A 1 21.63 -7.15 -12.37
N TYR A 2 21.18 -7.11 -11.12
CA TYR A 2 19.90 -7.67 -10.72
C TYR A 2 18.98 -6.54 -10.26
N CYS A 3 17.68 -6.66 -10.50
CA CYS A 3 16.71 -5.71 -10.01
C CYS A 3 16.67 -5.77 -8.47
N GLN A 4 16.80 -4.64 -7.79
CA GLN A 4 16.73 -4.59 -6.31
C GLN A 4 15.32 -4.85 -5.76
N LYS A 5 14.29 -4.78 -6.61
CA LYS A 5 12.89 -5.06 -6.22
C LYS A 5 12.50 -6.53 -6.36
N CYS A 6 12.95 -7.22 -7.42
CA CYS A 6 12.48 -8.58 -7.74
C CYS A 6 13.60 -9.60 -7.98
N GLY A 7 14.88 -9.20 -7.89
CA GLY A 7 16.01 -10.10 -8.06
C GLY A 7 16.26 -10.58 -9.49
N GLN A 8 15.45 -10.19 -10.48
CA GLN A 8 15.62 -10.64 -11.86
C GLN A 8 16.86 -10.05 -12.52
N LYS A 9 17.51 -10.86 -13.37
CA LYS A 9 18.70 -10.46 -14.13
C LYS A 9 18.31 -9.40 -15.15
N THR A 10 19.01 -8.28 -15.16
CA THR A 10 18.71 -7.11 -15.97
C THR A 10 19.93 -6.67 -16.78
N THR A 11 19.66 -6.04 -17.93
CA THR A 11 20.68 -5.50 -18.83
C THR A 11 21.00 -4.03 -18.49
N ARG A 12 22.24 -3.59 -18.76
CA ARG A 12 22.72 -2.24 -18.38
C ARG A 12 22.01 -1.07 -19.07
N LYS A 13 21.22 -1.31 -20.12
CA LYS A 13 20.64 -0.26 -20.97
C LYS A 13 19.16 0.05 -20.66
N THR A 14 18.47 -0.82 -19.92
CA THR A 14 17.04 -0.64 -19.65
C THR A 14 16.82 0.30 -18.46
N LYS A 15 15.96 1.31 -18.65
CA LYS A 15 15.57 2.25 -17.57
C LYS A 15 14.60 1.63 -16.56
N PHE A 16 13.95 0.53 -16.92
CA PHE A 16 12.96 -0.17 -16.12
C PHE A 16 13.17 -1.68 -16.18
N CYS A 17 12.83 -2.38 -15.11
CA CYS A 17 12.86 -3.83 -15.06
C CYS A 17 11.68 -4.39 -15.85
N THR A 18 11.95 -5.25 -16.84
CA THR A 18 10.92 -5.89 -17.67
C THR A 18 10.06 -6.88 -16.92
N SER A 19 10.49 -7.34 -15.74
CA SER A 19 9.78 -8.34 -14.95
C SER A 19 8.88 -7.77 -13.85
N CYS A 20 9.22 -6.62 -13.26
CA CYS A 20 8.44 -6.01 -12.18
C CYS A 20 8.09 -4.54 -12.40
N GLY A 21 8.51 -3.95 -13.53
CA GLY A 21 8.26 -2.54 -13.86
C GLY A 21 9.08 -1.52 -13.05
N ALA A 22 9.85 -1.96 -12.04
CA ALA A 22 10.62 -1.05 -11.19
C ALA A 22 11.69 -0.27 -11.98
N GLY A 23 11.80 1.03 -11.70
CA GLY A 23 12.85 1.88 -12.26
C GLY A 23 14.25 1.42 -11.82
N LEU A 24 15.17 1.34 -12.78
CA LEU A 24 16.56 0.97 -12.55
C LEU A 24 17.39 2.24 -12.52
N VAL A 25 17.88 2.63 -11.33
CA VAL A 25 18.76 3.79 -11.16
C VAL A 25 20.10 3.50 -11.84
N GLN A 26 20.36 4.16 -12.97
CA GLN A 26 21.66 4.05 -13.64
C GLN A 26 22.66 4.99 -12.96
N PRO A 27 23.83 4.51 -12.50
CA PRO A 27 24.87 5.38 -11.96
C PRO A 27 25.46 6.22 -13.10
N ASN A 28 25.08 7.49 -13.16
CA ASN A 28 25.62 8.45 -14.13
C ASN A 28 27.04 8.85 -13.72
N GLN A 29 28.02 8.31 -14.42
CA GLN A 29 29.44 8.63 -14.27
C GLN A 29 29.74 10.00 -14.90
N ASN A 30 29.24 11.11 -14.34
CA ASN A 30 29.71 12.45 -14.70
C ASN A 30 29.39 13.53 -13.67
N VAL A 31 29.77 13.32 -12.40
CA VAL A 31 29.90 14.43 -11.45
C VAL A 31 31.38 14.76 -11.29
N LYS A 32 31.91 15.57 -12.21
CA LYS A 32 33.19 16.26 -12.03
C LYS A 32 32.99 17.33 -10.94
N SER A 33 33.32 16.98 -9.70
CA SER A 33 33.41 17.94 -8.60
C SER A 33 34.56 18.91 -8.88
N LYS A 34 34.23 20.13 -9.34
CA LYS A 34 35.21 21.21 -9.52
C LYS A 34 35.64 21.69 -8.13
N LYS A 35 36.95 21.54 -7.89
CA LYS A 35 37.70 22.06 -6.76
C LYS A 35 37.88 23.57 -6.95
N THR A 36 37.27 24.40 -6.10
CA THR A 36 37.61 25.83 -6.02
C THR A 36 38.17 26.11 -4.64
N ARG A 37 39.48 26.40 -4.59
CA ARG A 37 40.15 27.00 -3.41
C ARG A 37 39.60 28.41 -3.25
N ILE A 38 39.21 28.79 -2.04
CA ILE A 38 38.87 30.18 -1.70
C ILE A 38 39.73 30.60 -0.51
N ASN A 39 40.37 31.74 -0.70
CA ASN A 39 41.41 32.32 0.12
C ASN A 39 40.74 33.26 1.15
N LYS A 40 41.20 33.23 2.40
CA LYS A 40 40.80 34.13 3.51
C LYS A 40 41.46 35.51 3.33
N PRO A 41 40.92 36.63 3.87
CA PRO A 41 40.84 36.85 5.33
C PRO A 41 39.65 37.73 5.80
N PHE A 42 39.64 38.12 7.09
CA PHE A 42 38.73 39.06 7.79
C PHE A 42 37.42 38.46 8.32
N ALA A 43 37.36 37.81 9.49
CA ALA A 43 37.61 38.31 10.85
C ALA A 43 36.70 39.49 11.28
N THR A 44 35.37 39.31 11.34
CA THR A 44 34.43 40.09 12.21
C THR A 44 32.94 39.64 12.16
N HIS A 45 32.59 38.36 11.91
CA HIS A 45 31.18 37.93 11.86
C HIS A 45 30.85 36.64 12.65
N LEU A 46 31.61 36.36 13.72
CA LEU A 46 31.50 35.08 14.45
C LEU A 46 30.32 35.02 15.44
N SER A 47 29.76 36.14 15.90
CA SER A 47 28.67 36.14 16.90
C SER A 47 27.26 35.94 16.31
N VAL A 48 27.03 36.33 15.06
CA VAL A 48 25.69 36.26 14.42
C VAL A 48 25.40 34.86 13.84
N LEU A 49 26.44 34.12 13.43
CA LEU A 49 26.27 32.80 12.81
C LEU A 49 25.90 31.70 13.82
N ILE A 50 26.34 31.81 15.07
CA ILE A 50 26.06 30.79 16.09
C ILE A 50 24.60 30.88 16.57
N PHE A 51 24.10 32.06 16.93
CA PHE A 51 22.70 32.24 17.34
C PHE A 51 21.71 32.08 16.17
N GLY A 52 22.06 32.54 14.96
CA GLY A 52 21.23 32.34 13.77
C GLY A 52 21.08 30.87 13.38
N SER A 53 22.15 30.07 13.52
CA SER A 53 22.09 28.63 13.23
C SER A 53 21.24 27.86 14.24
N VAL A 54 21.29 28.20 15.53
CA VAL A 54 20.46 27.54 16.56
C VAL A 54 18.98 27.88 16.37
N LEU A 55 18.64 29.12 16.01
CA LEU A 55 17.25 29.49 15.70
C LEU A 55 16.75 28.83 14.42
N ALA A 56 17.57 28.76 13.36
CA ALA A 56 17.20 28.08 12.11
C ALA A 56 17.05 26.57 12.28
N ILE A 57 17.93 25.94 13.07
CA ILE A 57 17.81 24.51 13.39
C ILE A 57 16.57 24.29 14.26
N ALA A 58 16.30 25.14 15.26
CA ALA A 58 15.10 25.02 16.10
C ALA A 58 13.80 25.24 15.31
N THR A 59 13.74 26.19 14.38
CA THR A 59 12.56 26.38 13.53
C THR A 59 12.36 25.21 12.57
N VAL A 60 13.43 24.68 11.97
CA VAL A 60 13.36 23.45 11.17
C VAL A 60 12.93 22.26 12.02
N TYR A 61 13.47 22.09 13.23
CA TYR A 61 13.10 21.00 14.15
C TYR A 61 11.63 21.09 14.59
N LEU A 62 11.12 22.29 14.88
CA LEU A 62 9.72 22.50 15.24
C LEU A 62 8.78 22.29 14.04
N VAL A 63 9.22 22.61 12.82
CA VAL A 63 8.45 22.35 11.59
C VAL A 63 8.48 20.85 11.22
N THR A 64 9.59 20.13 11.38
CA THR A 64 9.66 18.70 11.04
C THR A 64 9.03 17.80 12.10
N ASN A 65 8.92 18.23 13.35
CA ASN A 65 8.25 17.46 14.41
C ASN A 65 6.73 17.61 14.41
N LYS A 66 6.14 18.48 13.56
CA LYS A 66 4.74 18.35 13.17
C LYS A 66 4.57 17.24 12.11
N VAL A 67 5.02 16.04 12.45
CA VAL A 67 4.42 14.84 11.88
C VAL A 67 3.07 14.73 12.59
N GLU A 68 2.03 15.29 11.95
CA GLU A 68 0.67 14.88 12.27
C GLU A 68 0.66 13.35 12.26
N PRO A 69 0.13 12.69 13.31
CA PRO A 69 -0.03 11.25 13.25
C PRO A 69 -0.88 10.96 12.01
N GLU A 70 -0.32 10.21 11.05
CA GLU A 70 -1.11 9.63 9.98
C GLU A 70 -2.33 8.97 10.64
N LYS A 71 -3.51 9.58 10.48
CA LYS A 71 -4.77 8.90 10.73
C LYS A 71 -4.80 7.76 9.73
N ASN A 72 -4.36 6.58 10.18
CA ASN A 72 -4.42 5.28 9.53
C ASN A 72 -5.02 5.33 8.12
N THR A 73 -4.17 5.42 7.11
CA THR A 73 -4.51 5.32 5.67
C THR A 73 -5.35 4.09 5.35
N ASN A 74 -5.31 3.06 6.20
CA ASN A 74 -6.17 1.87 6.13
C ASN A 74 -7.67 2.16 6.34
N THR A 75 -8.06 3.06 7.24
CA THR A 75 -9.50 3.31 7.55
C THR A 75 -10.22 4.00 6.39
N LEU A 76 -9.53 4.88 5.66
CA LEU A 76 -10.08 5.57 4.49
C LEU A 76 -10.25 4.62 3.31
N SER A 77 -9.34 3.66 3.15
CA SER A 77 -9.40 2.67 2.09
C SER A 77 -10.56 1.68 2.28
N ILE A 78 -10.77 1.22 3.53
CA ILE A 78 -11.81 0.26 3.91
C ILE A 78 -13.24 0.78 3.71
N ARG A 79 -13.47 2.09 3.85
CA ARG A 79 -14.78 2.74 3.63
C ARG A 79 -14.90 3.41 2.25
N SER A 80 -13.99 3.10 1.31
CA SER A 80 -14.07 3.66 -0.03
C SER A 80 -15.28 3.10 -0.80
N ARG A 81 -15.89 3.91 -1.68
CA ARG A 81 -17.07 3.50 -2.46
C ARG A 81 -16.82 2.19 -3.24
N ALA A 82 -15.64 2.04 -3.82
CA ALA A 82 -15.28 0.84 -4.59
C ALA A 82 -15.23 -0.43 -3.70
N VAL A 83 -14.71 -0.31 -2.47
CA VAL A 83 -14.70 -1.42 -1.51
C VAL A 83 -16.12 -1.79 -1.09
N LEU A 84 -16.96 -0.79 -0.79
CA LEU A 84 -18.36 -1.02 -0.39
C LEU A 84 -19.20 -1.64 -1.52
N GLU A 85 -18.99 -1.23 -2.77
CA GLU A 85 -19.65 -1.80 -3.96
C GLU A 85 -19.35 -3.29 -4.18
N ILE A 86 -18.18 -3.76 -3.74
CA ILE A 86 -17.85 -5.18 -3.74
C ILE A 86 -18.42 -5.83 -2.48
N ALA A 87 -18.26 -5.19 -1.31
CA ALA A 87 -18.70 -5.71 -0.03
C ALA A 87 -20.22 -5.98 0.01
N LYS A 88 -21.07 -5.16 -0.62
CA LYS A 88 -22.52 -5.37 -0.67
C LYS A 88 -22.94 -6.71 -1.27
N LYS A 89 -22.06 -7.35 -2.05
CA LYS A 89 -22.30 -8.66 -2.68
C LYS A 89 -22.12 -9.83 -1.70
N PHE A 90 -21.66 -9.57 -0.49
CA PHE A 90 -21.33 -10.56 0.53
C PHE A 90 -22.02 -10.24 1.85
N ASP A 91 -22.28 -11.29 2.64
CA ASP A 91 -22.61 -11.16 4.06
C ASP A 91 -21.34 -11.23 4.91
N CYS A 92 -21.45 -10.80 6.17
CA CYS A 92 -20.35 -10.94 7.10
C CYS A 92 -20.11 -12.43 7.45
N LEU A 93 -18.87 -12.90 7.33
CA LEU A 93 -18.50 -14.32 7.47
C LEU A 93 -17.83 -14.65 8.80
N CYS A 94 -17.89 -13.73 9.77
CA CYS A 94 -17.28 -13.93 11.09
C CYS A 94 -18.03 -14.95 11.96
N GLY A 95 -19.21 -15.41 11.54
CA GLY A 95 -20.06 -16.35 12.29
C GLY A 95 -20.90 -15.73 13.42
N ASN A 96 -20.71 -14.43 13.70
CA ASN A 96 -21.39 -13.71 14.79
C ASN A 96 -22.17 -12.49 14.30
N CYS A 97 -22.31 -12.30 12.98
CA CYS A 97 -22.94 -11.13 12.39
C CYS A 97 -23.85 -11.57 11.25
N ASP A 98 -25.11 -11.17 11.30
CA ASP A 98 -26.14 -11.53 10.29
C ASP A 98 -26.51 -10.34 9.39
N HIS A 99 -25.56 -9.42 9.16
CA HIS A 99 -25.77 -8.22 8.37
C HIS A 99 -24.77 -8.12 7.21
N PRO A 100 -25.09 -7.31 6.17
CA PRO A 100 -24.25 -7.14 5.00
C PRO A 100 -22.82 -6.75 5.36
N LEU A 101 -21.86 -7.25 4.58
CA LEU A 101 -20.45 -6.94 4.80
C LEU A 101 -20.18 -5.43 4.69
N GLU A 102 -20.88 -4.71 3.80
CA GLU A 102 -20.72 -3.27 3.59
C GLU A 102 -20.97 -2.42 4.86
N GLU A 103 -21.92 -2.82 5.70
CA GLU A 103 -22.28 -2.12 6.94
C GLU A 103 -21.59 -2.68 8.18
N CYS A 104 -21.03 -3.90 8.08
CA CYS A 104 -20.34 -4.53 9.19
C CYS A 104 -18.97 -3.90 9.46
N GLU A 105 -18.58 -3.77 10.73
CA GLU A 105 -17.26 -3.27 11.15
C GLU A 105 -16.57 -4.21 12.16
N CYS A 106 -16.99 -5.49 12.21
CA CYS A 106 -16.41 -6.43 13.17
C CYS A 106 -14.93 -6.74 12.87
N THR A 107 -14.16 -6.91 13.94
CA THR A 107 -12.71 -7.16 13.93
C THR A 107 -12.36 -8.64 14.13
N HIS A 108 -13.36 -9.52 14.09
CA HIS A 108 -13.16 -10.96 14.22
C HIS A 108 -12.43 -11.53 12.99
N LYS A 109 -11.86 -12.73 13.12
CA LYS A 109 -11.24 -13.46 12.00
C LYS A 109 -12.26 -13.66 10.86
N ASN A 110 -11.85 -13.39 9.61
CA ASN A 110 -12.73 -13.39 8.44
C ASN A 110 -13.93 -12.40 8.57
N GLY A 111 -13.83 -11.45 9.49
CA GLY A 111 -14.83 -10.42 9.72
C GLY A 111 -14.68 -9.25 8.76
N ALA A 112 -15.47 -8.21 9.00
CA ALA A 112 -15.62 -7.13 8.05
C ALA A 112 -14.34 -6.35 7.80
N VAL A 113 -13.56 -6.09 8.86
CA VAL A 113 -12.28 -5.39 8.70
C VAL A 113 -11.31 -6.21 7.86
N ASP A 114 -11.22 -7.52 8.08
CA ASP A 114 -10.32 -8.42 7.37
C ASP A 114 -10.67 -8.48 5.87
N VAL A 115 -11.94 -8.79 5.56
CA VAL A 115 -12.40 -8.92 4.17
C VAL A 115 -12.36 -7.58 3.42
N LYS A 116 -12.76 -6.47 4.05
CA LYS A 116 -12.68 -5.14 3.41
C LYS A 116 -11.23 -4.70 3.19
N SER A 117 -10.32 -5.03 4.10
CA SER A 117 -8.90 -4.75 3.92
C SER A 117 -8.32 -5.53 2.75
N PHE A 118 -8.72 -6.80 2.60
CA PHE A 118 -8.35 -7.61 1.45
C PHE A 118 -8.87 -7.00 0.13
N ILE A 119 -10.14 -6.59 0.08
CA ILE A 119 -10.73 -5.93 -1.10
C ILE A 119 -9.96 -4.64 -1.42
N ALA A 120 -9.76 -3.79 -0.42
CA ALA A 120 -9.04 -2.53 -0.53
C ALA A 120 -7.62 -2.73 -1.09
N GLN A 121 -6.90 -3.73 -0.56
CA GLN A 121 -5.58 -4.09 -1.04
C GLN A 121 -5.60 -4.51 -2.51
N LYS A 122 -6.54 -5.39 -2.91
CA LYS A 122 -6.59 -5.87 -4.30
C LYS A 122 -6.99 -4.80 -5.30
N LEU A 123 -7.84 -3.85 -4.91
CA LEU A 123 -8.11 -2.67 -5.73
C LEU A 123 -6.88 -1.76 -5.84
N ALA A 124 -6.12 -1.58 -4.75
CA ALA A 124 -4.87 -0.82 -4.77
C ALA A 124 -3.77 -1.47 -5.63
N GLU A 125 -3.77 -2.81 -5.74
CA GLU A 125 -2.93 -3.57 -6.67
C GLU A 125 -3.36 -3.43 -8.15
N GLY A 126 -4.49 -2.76 -8.42
CA GLY A 126 -5.00 -2.50 -9.78
C GLY A 126 -5.92 -3.59 -10.34
N HIS A 127 -6.42 -4.50 -9.50
CA HIS A 127 -7.39 -5.50 -9.95
C HIS A 127 -8.78 -4.88 -10.17
N LEU A 128 -9.49 -5.36 -11.21
CA LEU A 128 -10.85 -4.96 -11.50
C LEU A 128 -11.86 -5.58 -10.53
N ASP A 129 -12.96 -4.88 -10.27
CA ASP A 129 -14.01 -5.28 -9.31
C ASP A 129 -14.50 -6.72 -9.50
N LYS A 130 -14.66 -7.18 -10.75
CA LYS A 130 -15.09 -8.55 -11.05
C LYS A 130 -14.07 -9.58 -10.56
N HIS A 131 -12.80 -9.35 -10.85
CA HIS A 131 -11.71 -10.23 -10.43
C HIS A 131 -11.53 -10.20 -8.91
N VAL A 132 -11.65 -9.03 -8.27
CA VAL A 132 -11.63 -8.92 -6.81
C VAL A 132 -12.80 -9.67 -6.17
N THR A 133 -14.00 -9.57 -6.73
CA THR A 133 -15.17 -10.33 -6.26
C THR A 133 -14.91 -11.84 -6.32
N GLU A 134 -14.26 -12.34 -7.37
CA GLU A 134 -13.89 -13.75 -7.48
C GLU A 134 -12.81 -14.16 -6.47
N MET A 135 -11.79 -13.32 -6.27
CA MET A 135 -10.76 -13.55 -5.25
C MET A 135 -11.35 -13.63 -3.84
N VAL A 136 -12.29 -12.74 -3.49
CA VAL A 136 -12.99 -12.77 -2.19
C VAL A 136 -13.81 -14.05 -2.05
N GLN A 137 -14.58 -14.41 -3.08
CA GLN A 137 -15.38 -15.64 -3.06
C GLN A 137 -14.51 -16.90 -2.91
N ASN A 138 -13.33 -16.94 -3.54
CA ASN A 138 -12.44 -18.09 -3.44
C ASN A 138 -11.72 -18.16 -2.09
N GLN A 139 -11.40 -17.01 -1.49
CA GLN A 139 -10.67 -16.93 -0.22
C GLN A 139 -11.59 -17.08 1.01
N TYR A 140 -12.77 -16.47 0.97
CA TYR A 140 -13.69 -16.35 2.11
C TYR A 140 -15.06 -17.01 1.86
N GLY A 141 -15.54 -17.05 0.61
CA GLY A 141 -16.85 -17.59 0.25
C GLY A 141 -17.99 -16.57 0.39
N GLY A 142 -19.21 -17.06 0.62
CA GLY A 142 -20.30 -16.24 1.16
C GLY A 142 -21.00 -15.25 0.21
N ARG A 143 -20.82 -15.35 -1.11
CA ARG A 143 -21.50 -14.44 -2.04
C ARG A 143 -23.01 -14.64 -2.04
N LYS A 144 -23.73 -13.53 -1.89
CA LYS A 144 -25.20 -13.47 -2.01
C LYS A 144 -25.63 -13.97 -3.38
N GLY A 145 -26.50 -14.97 -3.42
CA GLY A 145 -27.19 -15.38 -4.64
C GLY A 145 -26.46 -16.35 -5.57
N LYS A 146 -25.43 -17.09 -5.13
CA LYS A 146 -25.03 -18.33 -5.82
C LYS A 146 -25.28 -19.51 -4.89
N LEU A 147 -26.37 -20.24 -5.15
CA LEU A 147 -26.50 -21.63 -4.70
C LEU A 147 -25.32 -22.40 -5.32
N VAL A 148 -24.21 -22.46 -4.61
CA VAL A 148 -23.14 -23.42 -4.90
C VAL A 148 -23.68 -24.75 -4.43
N PHE A 149 -24.42 -25.43 -5.30
CA PHE A 149 -24.65 -26.86 -5.11
C PHE A 149 -23.27 -27.52 -5.26
N PRO A 150 -22.74 -28.19 -4.22
CA PRO A 150 -21.56 -29.01 -4.39
C PRO A 150 -21.87 -30.07 -5.47
N ALA A 151 -21.03 -30.13 -6.50
CA ALA A 151 -21.16 -31.11 -7.59
C ALA A 151 -20.98 -32.56 -7.13
N ASP A 152 -20.65 -32.78 -5.85
CA ASP A 152 -20.26 -34.07 -5.29
C ASP A 152 -21.42 -34.84 -4.62
N SER A 153 -22.66 -34.33 -4.62
CA SER A 153 -23.79 -35.00 -3.95
C SER A 153 -24.68 -35.89 -4.85
N VAL A 154 -24.39 -36.03 -6.14
CA VAL A 154 -25.17 -36.91 -7.06
C VAL A 154 -24.47 -38.25 -7.21
N LYS A 155 -24.36 -39.02 -6.11
CA LYS A 155 -23.90 -40.41 -6.18
C LYS A 155 -24.40 -41.31 -5.06
N ILE A 156 -25.62 -41.10 -4.56
CA ILE A 156 -26.32 -42.12 -3.77
C ILE A 156 -27.77 -42.10 -4.22
N LEU A 157 -28.16 -43.11 -5.02
CA LEU A 157 -29.51 -43.63 -5.30
C LEU A 157 -29.49 -44.39 -6.64
N LYS A 158 -28.64 -45.41 -6.72
CA LYS A 158 -28.84 -46.58 -7.58
C LYS A 158 -28.25 -47.77 -6.83
N GLY A 159 -29.14 -48.58 -6.26
CA GLY A 159 -28.87 -49.76 -5.45
C GLY A 159 -30.18 -50.23 -4.88
#